data_AF-A0A9X8MH04-F1
#
_entry.id   AF-A0A9X8MH04-F1
#
_cell.length_a   1.000
_cell.length_b   1.000
_cell.length_c   1.000
_cell.angle_alpha   90.00
_cell.angle_beta   90.00
_cell.angle_gamma   90.00
#
_symmetry.space_group_name_H-M   'P 1'
#
loop_
_entity.id
_entity.type
_entity.pdbx_description
1 polymer ?
#
loop_
_entity_poly.entity_id
_entity_poly.type
_entity_poly.pdbx_seq_one_letter_code
_entity_poly.pdbx_strand_id
1 'polypeptide(L)'
;MSKVTAIELGKNMDALALARSLSEGCEFPLDVCITHELPHALVLAQAIPTLEIKPGASAVHTCQNFDQLHHVVFGIVAVGDVLGREKIGSVTTKLPKGAVK
;
A
#
# COMPACT_ATOMS: atom_id res chain seq x y z
N MET A 1 6.81 18.02 8.36
CA MET A 1 5.75 17.98 7.33
C MET A 1 5.72 16.57 6.77
N SER A 2 4.69 15.78 7.11
CA SER A 2 4.53 14.44 6.54
C SER A 2 4.07 14.59 5.09
N LYS A 3 4.95 14.26 4.14
CA LYS A 3 4.67 14.34 2.71
C LYS A 3 3.74 13.18 2.35
N VAL A 4 2.47 13.48 2.06
CA VAL A 4 1.52 12.47 1.60
C VAL A 4 1.66 12.37 0.07
N THR A 5 2.53 11.49 -0.40
CA THR A 5 2.62 11.18 -1.83
C THR A 5 1.72 9.98 -2.12
N ALA A 6 0.71 10.19 -2.97
CA ALA A 6 -0.09 9.11 -3.53
C ALA A 6 0.70 8.49 -4.69
N ILE A 7 0.99 7.20 -4.57
CA ILE A 7 1.67 6.42 -5.61
C ILE A 7 0.65 5.49 -6.23
N GLU A 8 0.45 5.61 -7.54
CA GLU A 8 -0.37 4.66 -8.29
C GLU A 8 0.37 3.34 -8.43
N LEU A 9 -0.34 2.22 -8.22
CA LEU A 9 0.21 0.88 -8.34
C LEU A 9 -0.51 0.08 -9.43
N GLY A 10 0.26 -0.70 -10.18
CA GLY A 10 -0.20 -1.58 -11.25
C GLY A 10 0.87 -2.57 -11.70
N LYS A 11 0.66 -3.21 -12.85
CA LYS A 11 1.57 -4.22 -13.40
C LYS A 11 2.97 -3.69 -13.70
N ASN A 12 3.96 -4.59 -13.72
CA ASN A 12 5.35 -4.35 -14.10
C ASN A 12 6.07 -3.28 -13.27
N MET A 13 5.56 -2.94 -12.09
CA MET A 13 6.20 -1.99 -11.19
C MET A 13 7.17 -2.69 -10.25
N ASP A 14 8.28 -2.02 -9.89
CA ASP A 14 9.21 -2.53 -8.88
C ASP A 14 8.66 -2.26 -7.47
N ALA A 15 8.00 -3.27 -6.89
CA ALA A 15 7.40 -3.19 -5.56
C ALA A 15 8.41 -2.82 -4.47
N LEU A 16 9.68 -3.24 -4.59
CA LEU A 16 10.71 -2.95 -3.61
C LEU A 16 11.14 -1.48 -3.69
N ALA A 17 11.36 -0.96 -4.90
CA ALA A 17 11.68 0.45 -5.11
C ALA A 17 10.54 1.36 -4.62
N LEU A 18 9.29 0.98 -4.88
CA LEU A 18 8.11 1.71 -4.44
C LEU A 18 7.97 1.70 -2.91
N ALA A 19 8.13 0.55 -2.26
CA ALA A 19 8.12 0.45 -0.80
C ALA A 19 9.21 1.32 -0.17
N ARG A 20 10.43 1.33 -0.74
CA ARG A 20 11.52 2.21 -0.29
C ARG A 20 11.13 3.68 -0.39
N SER A 21 10.59 4.11 -1.54
CA SER A 21 10.13 5.48 -1.74
C SER A 21 9.03 5.89 -0.76
N LEU A 22 8.08 4.99 -0.47
CA LEU A 22 7.00 5.24 0.50
C LEU A 22 7.48 5.34 1.96
N SER A 23 8.58 4.66 2.29
CA SER A 23 9.20 4.68 3.63
C SER A 23 10.26 5.76 3.80
N GLU A 24 10.68 6.44 2.72
CA GLU A 24 11.78 7.39 2.76
C GLU A 24 11.49 8.56 3.71
N GLY A 25 12.35 8.75 4.71
CA GLY A 25 12.18 9.78 5.73
C GLY A 25 11.00 9.57 6.68
N CYS A 26 10.42 8.36 6.71
CA CYS A 26 9.38 7.95 7.63
C CYS A 26 9.93 7.00 8.70
N GLU A 27 9.34 7.04 9.89
CA GLU A 27 9.58 6.06 10.96
C GLU A 27 8.36 5.16 11.09
N PHE A 28 8.58 3.91 11.50
CA PHE A 28 7.50 2.98 11.80
C PHE A 28 7.05 3.16 13.28
N PRO A 29 5.76 2.93 13.61
CA PRO A 29 4.69 2.45 12.74
C PRO A 29 4.23 3.48 11.70
N LEU A 30 3.80 3.00 10.52
CA LEU A 30 3.40 3.80 9.37
C LEU A 30 2.00 3.40 8.90
N ASP A 31 1.07 4.35 8.83
CA ASP A 31 -0.26 4.11 8.28
C ASP A 31 -0.20 4.16 6.76
N VAL A 32 -0.59 3.06 6.12
CA VAL A 32 -0.66 2.89 4.68
C VAL A 32 -2.12 2.93 4.27
N CYS A 33 -2.56 4.01 3.62
CA CYS A 33 -3.90 4.10 3.09
C CYS A 33 -3.92 3.58 1.66
N ILE A 34 -4.78 2.59 1.40
CA ILE A 34 -4.88 1.87 0.14
C ILE A 34 -6.27 2.12 -0.46
N THR A 35 -6.29 2.40 -1.76
CA THR A 35 -7.51 2.55 -2.56
C THR A 35 -7.38 1.73 -3.84
N HIS A 36 -8.48 1.21 -4.37
CA HIS A 36 -8.46 0.51 -5.67
C HIS A 36 -9.75 0.72 -6.46
N GLU A 37 -9.66 0.51 -7.78
CA GLU A 37 -10.76 0.70 -8.74
C GLU A 37 -11.28 -0.63 -9.30
N LEU A 38 -10.87 -1.76 -8.72
CA LEU A 38 -11.32 -3.09 -9.13
C LEU A 38 -12.84 -3.31 -8.89
N PRO A 39 -13.53 -4.05 -9.78
CA PRO A 39 -14.95 -4.38 -9.62
C PRO A 39 -15.23 -5.42 -8.53
N HIS A 40 -14.18 -6.07 -8.02
CA HIS A 40 -14.23 -7.08 -6.95
C HIS A 40 -13.33 -6.68 -5.79
N ALA A 41 -13.50 -7.33 -4.65
CA ALA A 41 -12.68 -7.06 -3.47
C ALA A 41 -11.20 -7.32 -3.77
N LEU A 42 -10.33 -6.42 -3.32
CA LEU A 42 -8.89 -6.60 -3.36
C LEU A 42 -8.45 -7.31 -2.07
N VAL A 43 -7.93 -8.53 -2.22
CA VAL A 43 -7.39 -9.31 -1.09
C VAL A 43 -5.87 -9.34 -1.17
N LEU A 44 -5.21 -8.77 -0.17
CA LEU A 44 -3.76 -8.76 -0.02
C LEU A 44 -3.35 -9.84 1.00
N ALA A 45 -3.24 -11.08 0.53
CA ALA A 45 -2.90 -12.25 1.36
C ALA A 45 -1.49 -12.19 1.97
N GLN A 46 -0.59 -11.38 1.39
CA GLN A 46 0.77 -11.19 1.88
C GLN A 46 0.85 -10.18 3.04
N ALA A 47 -0.18 -9.35 3.21
CA ALA A 47 -0.25 -8.41 4.33
C ALA A 47 -0.45 -9.16 5.65
N ILE A 48 0.08 -8.63 6.75
CA ILE A 48 0.00 -9.25 8.08
C ILE A 48 -0.61 -8.24 9.07
N PRO A 49 -1.87 -8.41 9.51
CA PRO A 49 -2.83 -9.44 9.07
C PRO A 49 -3.28 -9.25 7.61
N THR A 50 -3.85 -10.30 7.01
CA THR A 50 -4.44 -10.27 5.66
C THR A 50 -5.42 -9.10 5.53
N LEU A 51 -5.31 -8.36 4.44
CA LEU A 51 -6.16 -7.21 4.18
C LEU A 51 -7.19 -7.54 3.09
N GLU A 52 -8.46 -7.24 3.34
CA GLU A 52 -9.53 -7.26 2.34
C GLU A 52 -10.11 -5.85 2.19
N ILE A 53 -10.12 -5.33 0.96
CA ILE A 53 -10.70 -4.04 0.62
C ILE A 53 -11.87 -4.27 -0.32
N LYS A 54 -13.06 -3.78 0.07
CA LYS A 54 -14.27 -3.89 -0.76
C LYS A 54 -14.21 -2.94 -1.96
N PRO A 55 -14.90 -3.25 -3.08
CA PRO A 55 -15.01 -2.32 -4.21
C PRO A 55 -15.48 -0.92 -3.77
N GLY A 56 -14.77 0.12 -4.23
CA GLY A 56 -15.08 1.52 -3.89
C GLY A 56 -14.74 1.93 -2.46
N ALA A 57 -14.22 1.03 -1.62
CA ALA A 57 -13.75 1.34 -0.29
C ALA A 57 -12.27 1.72 -0.28
N SER A 58 -11.84 2.34 0.82
CA SER A 58 -10.44 2.52 1.16
C SER A 58 -10.14 1.77 2.46
N ALA A 59 -8.88 1.35 2.63
CA ALA A 59 -8.42 0.72 3.86
C ALA A 59 -7.20 1.47 4.39
N VAL A 60 -7.04 1.49 5.72
CA VAL A 60 -5.82 1.94 6.38
C VAL A 60 -5.21 0.73 7.06
N HIS A 61 -3.93 0.47 6.75
CA HIS A 61 -3.17 -0.62 7.34
C HIS A 61 -1.91 -0.06 8.01
N THR A 62 -1.75 -0.31 9.30
CA THR A 62 -0.58 0.17 10.05
C THR A 62 0.56 -0.83 9.94
N CYS A 63 1.57 -0.51 9.15
CA CYS A 63 2.79 -1.28 9.04
C CYS A 63 3.72 -0.98 10.21
N GLN A 64 4.25 -2.02 10.84
CA GLN A 64 5.20 -1.94 11.97
C GLN A 64 6.66 -1.93 11.51
N ASN A 65 6.93 -2.34 10.28
CA ASN A 65 8.26 -2.40 9.71
C ASN A 65 8.21 -2.37 8.17
N PHE A 66 9.40 -2.31 7.57
CA PHE A 66 9.58 -2.27 6.13
C PHE A 66 9.02 -3.50 5.42
N ASP A 67 9.17 -4.70 5.99
CA ASP A 67 8.69 -5.93 5.37
C ASP A 67 7.17 -5.94 5.22
N GLN A 68 6.45 -5.47 6.24
CA GLN A 68 4.99 -5.33 6.17
C GLN A 68 4.56 -4.34 5.09
N LEU A 69 5.24 -3.19 4.97
CA LEU A 69 5.00 -2.23 3.90
C LEU A 69 5.26 -2.85 2.52
N HIS A 70 6.40 -3.54 2.37
CA HIS A 70 6.78 -4.21 1.14
C HIS A 70 5.73 -5.27 0.75
N HIS A 71 5.24 -6.07 1.68
CA HIS A 71 4.22 -7.08 1.40
C HIS A 71 2.89 -6.47 0.92
N VAL A 72 2.48 -5.33 1.48
CA VAL A 72 1.29 -4.59 1.01
C VAL A 72 1.49 -4.12 -0.43
N VAL A 73 2.61 -3.44 -0.71
CA VAL A 73 2.92 -2.92 -2.06
C VAL A 73 3.04 -4.07 -3.07
N PHE A 74 3.79 -5.12 -2.71
CA PHE A 74 3.95 -6.31 -3.52
C PHE A 74 2.61 -6.99 -3.83
N GLY A 75 1.73 -7.12 -2.84
CA GLY A 75 0.41 -7.70 -3.06
C GLY A 75 -0.41 -6.94 -4.10
N ILE A 76 -0.36 -5.60 -4.09
CA ILE A 76 -1.09 -4.78 -5.06
C ILE A 76 -0.47 -4.92 -6.46
N VAL A 77 0.86 -4.87 -6.57
CA VAL A 77 1.57 -5.05 -7.85
C VAL A 77 1.32 -6.45 -8.43
N ALA A 78 1.38 -7.50 -7.61
CA ALA A 78 1.13 -8.87 -8.04
C ALA A 78 -0.30 -9.05 -8.58
N VAL A 79 -1.31 -8.44 -7.95
CA VAL A 79 -2.67 -8.41 -8.52
C VAL A 79 -2.67 -7.64 -9.86
N GLY A 80 -1.84 -6.60 -9.99
CA GLY A 80 -1.63 -5.82 -11.22
C GLY A 80 -1.17 -6.69 -12.37
N ASP A 81 -0.12 -7.47 -12.09
CA ASP A 81 0.48 -8.42 -13.04
C ASP A 81 -0.52 -9.50 -13.45
N VAL A 82 -1.23 -10.10 -12.49
CA VAL A 82 -2.22 -11.15 -12.77
C VAL A 82 -3.40 -10.63 -13.59
N LEU A 83 -3.90 -9.43 -13.30
CA LEU A 83 -5.01 -8.83 -14.03
C LEU A 83 -4.60 -8.12 -15.33
N GLY A 84 -3.29 -8.00 -15.60
CA GLY A 84 -2.77 -7.27 -16.76
C GLY A 84 -3.06 -5.77 -16.76
N ARG A 85 -3.34 -5.17 -15.59
CA ARG A 85 -3.77 -3.77 -15.45
C ARG A 85 -2.60 -2.83 -15.15
N GLU A 86 -2.51 -1.75 -15.92
CA GLU A 86 -1.52 -0.68 -15.70
C GLU A 86 -1.76 0.11 -14.42
N LYS A 87 -3.02 0.14 -13.95
CA LYS A 87 -3.41 0.75 -12.70
C LYS A 87 -4.48 -0.09 -12.01
N ILE A 88 -4.25 -0.38 -10.74
CA ILE A 88 -5.22 -1.02 -9.84
C ILE A 88 -5.75 -0.03 -8.82
N GLY A 89 -4.87 0.85 -8.33
CA GLY A 89 -5.17 1.64 -7.17
C GLY A 89 -4.04 2.60 -6.81
N SER A 90 -4.15 3.19 -5.64
CA SER A 90 -3.12 4.07 -5.11
C SER A 90 -2.86 3.82 -3.64
N VAL A 91 -1.64 4.11 -3.24
CA VAL A 91 -1.16 3.97 -1.87
C VAL A 91 -0.61 5.31 -1.39
N THR A 92 -0.96 5.69 -0.18
CA THR A 92 -0.38 6.86 0.51
C THR A 92 0.11 6.44 1.88
N THR A 93 1.18 7.09 2.36
CA THR A 93 1.70 6.87 3.71
C THR A 93 1.50 8.09 4.60
N LYS A 94 1.17 7.84 5.87
CA LYS A 94 1.01 8.86 6.91
C LYS A 94 1.57 8.33 8.23
N LEU A 95 2.11 9.22 9.07
CA LEU A 95 2.40 8.85 10.45
C LEU A 95 1.08 8.63 11.20
N PRO A 96 0.96 7.57 12.02
CA PRO A 96 -0.23 7.32 12.82
C PRO A 96 -0.54 8.53 13.72
N LYS A 97 -1.84 8.80 13.92
CA LYS A 97 -2.28 9.86 14.84
C LYS A 97 -1.79 9.54 16.25
N GLY A 98 -0.79 10.28 16.73
CA GLY A 98 -0.19 10.09 18.06
C GLY A 98 1.30 9.75 18.05
N ALA A 99 1.92 9.55 16.88
CA ALA A 99 3.37 9.53 16.77
C ALA A 99 3.91 10.96 16.96
N VAL A 100 4.18 11.32 18.22
CA VAL A 100 4.89 12.55 18.57
C VAL A 100 6.38 12.30 18.29
N LYS A 101 6.98 13.16 17.46
CA LYS A 101 8.43 13.19 17.25
C LYS A 101 9.18 13.41 18.55
#